data_AF-A0A7S1ILW7-F1
#
_entry.id   AF-A0A7S1ILW7-F1
#
_cell.length_a   1.000
_cell.length_b   1.000
_cell.length_c   1.000
_cell.angle_alpha   90.00
_cell.angle_beta   90.00
_cell.angle_gamma   90.00
#
_symmetry.space_group_name_H-M   'P 1'
#
loop_
_entity.id
_entity.type
_entity.pdbx_description
1 polymer ?
#
loop_
_entity_poly.entity_id
_entity_poly.type
_entity_poly.pdbx_seq_one_letter_code
_entity_poly.pdbx_strand_id
1 'polypeptide(L)'
;FEAPSYGLDCILSLLDLIQINDRLTCLCVRGNFLSGEALVLLAEVLATHSSVAKLDISNNAVTLNDVHALAQALLALVRQNPGLQSVRAYNIRLPQQLKQAIARQVSHNCQQAAHTTALAQPLQR
;
A
#
# COMPACT_ATOMS: atom_id res chain seq x y z
N PHE A 1 2.53 -18.10 -21.67
CA PHE A 1 3.14 -16.76 -21.68
C PHE A 1 3.41 -16.38 -20.24
N GLU A 2 4.58 -16.73 -19.73
CA GLU A 2 5.08 -16.17 -18.48
C GLU A 2 5.34 -14.69 -18.73
N ALA A 3 4.73 -13.82 -17.90
CA ALA A 3 5.00 -12.40 -17.97
C ALA A 3 6.48 -12.20 -17.64
N PRO A 4 7.24 -11.50 -18.48
CA PRO A 4 8.67 -11.36 -18.27
C PRO A 4 8.92 -10.62 -16.95
N SER A 5 9.95 -11.06 -16.22
CA SER A 5 10.36 -10.63 -14.88
C SER A 5 10.81 -9.17 -14.75
N TYR A 6 10.49 -8.30 -15.73
CA TYR A 6 11.00 -6.94 -15.91
C TYR A 6 10.61 -5.94 -14.81
N GLY A 7 10.01 -6.36 -13.70
CA GLY A 7 9.63 -5.49 -12.59
C GLY A 7 10.40 -5.72 -11.29
N LEU A 8 11.08 -6.85 -11.12
CA LEU A 8 11.62 -7.22 -9.79
C LEU A 8 12.88 -6.42 -9.44
N ASP A 9 13.85 -6.32 -10.34
CA ASP A 9 15.09 -5.56 -10.02
C ASP A 9 14.81 -4.06 -9.80
N CYS A 10 13.91 -3.49 -10.60
CA CYS A 10 13.48 -2.10 -10.43
C CYS A 10 12.71 -1.89 -9.12
N ILE A 11 11.89 -2.86 -8.68
CA ILE A 11 11.17 -2.72 -7.41
C ILE A 11 12.14 -2.79 -6.23
N LEU A 12 13.16 -3.64 -6.27
CA LEU A 12 14.14 -3.78 -5.19
C LEU A 12 14.88 -2.46 -4.93
N SER A 13 15.34 -1.79 -5.99
CA SER A 13 15.97 -0.46 -5.84
C SER A 13 15.00 0.59 -5.29
N LEU A 14 13.71 0.53 -5.66
CA LEU A 14 12.69 1.42 -5.11
C LEU A 14 12.41 1.12 -3.64
N LEU A 15 12.46 -0.14 -3.22
CA LEU A 15 12.31 -0.54 -1.82
C LEU A 15 13.44 0.02 -0.97
N ASP A 16 14.69 -0.10 -1.42
CA ASP A 16 15.85 0.46 -0.71
C ASP A 16 15.70 1.98 -0.52
N LEU A 17 15.21 2.69 -1.55
CA LEU A 17 14.94 4.13 -1.47
C LEU A 17 13.80 4.49 -0.52
N ILE A 18 12.76 3.65 -0.42
CA ILE A 18 11.67 3.84 0.54
C ILE A 18 12.21 3.66 1.96
N GLN A 19 13.06 2.67 2.19
CA GLN A 19 13.54 2.35 3.54
C GLN A 19 14.39 3.46 4.16
N ILE A 20 15.14 4.20 3.33
CA ILE A 20 15.97 5.33 3.78
C ILE A 20 15.19 6.65 3.85
N ASN A 21 13.94 6.70 3.38
CA ASN A 21 13.18 7.94 3.24
C ASN A 21 12.03 8.06 4.25
N ASP A 22 12.31 8.74 5.36
CA ASP A 22 11.34 8.97 6.43
C ASP A 22 10.28 10.04 6.12
N ARG A 23 10.39 10.71 4.96
CA ARG A 23 9.48 11.81 4.56
C ARG A 23 8.53 11.42 3.43
N LEU A 24 8.63 10.21 2.90
CA LEU A 24 7.79 9.76 1.81
C LEU A 24 6.33 9.59 2.28
N THR A 25 5.44 10.47 1.83
CA THR A 25 4.01 10.44 2.22
C THR A 25 3.09 9.85 1.16
N CYS A 26 3.52 9.77 -0.09
CA CYS A 26 2.72 9.29 -1.21
C CYS A 26 3.58 8.48 -2.18
N LEU A 27 3.12 7.28 -2.50
CA LEU A 27 3.74 6.40 -3.49
C LEU A 27 2.73 6.02 -4.57
N CYS A 28 3.10 6.25 -5.83
CA CYS A 28 2.30 5.90 -7.00
C CYS A 28 3.15 5.06 -7.95
N VAL A 29 2.81 3.78 -8.07
CA VAL A 29 3.44 2.83 -9.00
C VAL A 29 2.43 2.32 -10.03
N ARG A 30 1.39 3.12 -10.31
CA ARG A 30 0.34 2.78 -11.27
C ARG A 30 0.90 2.55 -12.68
N GLY A 31 0.49 1.45 -13.32
CA GLY A 31 0.79 1.22 -14.75
C GLY A 31 2.23 0.81 -15.06
N ASN A 32 2.97 0.30 -14.08
CA ASN A 32 4.37 -0.11 -14.25
C ASN A 32 4.55 -1.60 -14.59
N PHE A 33 3.47 -2.30 -14.95
CA PHE A 33 3.48 -3.73 -15.26
C PHE A 33 4.16 -4.59 -14.18
N LEU A 34 4.10 -4.15 -12.92
CA LEU A 34 4.68 -4.89 -11.80
C LEU A 34 3.99 -6.24 -11.65
N SER A 35 4.80 -7.29 -11.42
CA SER A 35 4.30 -8.62 -11.09
C SER A 35 3.61 -8.59 -9.72
N GLY A 36 2.78 -9.60 -9.45
CA GLY A 36 2.16 -9.72 -8.14
C GLY A 36 3.18 -9.90 -7.02
N GLU A 37 4.27 -10.63 -7.27
CA GLU A 37 5.41 -10.77 -6.35
C GLU A 37 6.07 -9.42 -6.01
N ALA A 38 6.35 -8.60 -7.02
CA ALA A 38 6.92 -7.26 -6.81
C ALA A 38 6.01 -6.38 -5.94
N LEU A 39 4.69 -6.45 -6.14
CA LEU A 39 3.73 -5.72 -5.33
C LEU A 39 3.57 -6.27 -3.90
N VAL A 40 3.74 -7.58 -3.71
CA VAL A 40 3.77 -8.20 -2.38
C VAL A 40 4.96 -7.66 -1.59
N LEU A 41 6.18 -7.72 -2.17
CA LEU A 41 7.38 -7.18 -1.54
C LEU A 41 7.23 -5.69 -1.22
N LEU A 42 6.62 -4.92 -2.14
CA LEU A 42 6.30 -3.51 -1.90
C LEU A 42 5.39 -3.31 -0.69
N ALA A 43 4.32 -4.11 -0.58
CA ALA A 43 3.40 -4.02 0.55
C ALA A 43 4.05 -4.44 1.87
N GLU A 44 4.94 -5.43 1.86
CA GLU A 44 5.68 -5.88 3.05
C GLU A 44 6.66 -4.83 3.57
N VAL A 45 7.49 -4.25 2.69
CA VAL A 45 8.42 -3.17 3.08
C VAL A 45 7.64 -1.95 3.54
N LEU A 46 6.58 -1.58 2.82
CA LEU A 46 5.76 -0.48 3.29
C LEU A 46 5.13 -0.78 4.65
N ALA A 47 4.75 -2.03 4.97
CA ALA A 47 4.18 -2.39 6.28
C ALA A 47 5.11 -2.07 7.46
N THR A 48 6.43 -2.07 7.24
CA THR A 48 7.42 -1.68 8.26
C THR A 48 7.74 -0.19 8.25
N HIS A 49 7.29 0.57 7.25
CA HIS A 49 7.49 2.01 7.09
C HIS A 49 6.20 2.82 7.30
N SER A 50 6.17 3.61 8.36
CA SER A 50 4.97 4.32 8.82
C SER A 50 4.76 5.71 8.19
N SER A 51 5.66 6.19 7.33
CA SER A 51 5.60 7.54 6.73
C SER A 51 4.60 7.66 5.57
N VAL A 52 4.31 6.56 4.88
CA VAL A 52 3.48 6.57 3.66
C VAL A 52 1.99 6.62 4.01
N ALA A 53 1.33 7.71 3.62
CA ALA A 53 -0.09 7.93 3.83
C ALA A 53 -0.96 7.53 2.63
N LYS A 54 -0.38 7.48 1.41
CA LYS A 54 -1.13 7.18 0.17
C LYS A 54 -0.34 6.21 -0.71
N LEU A 55 -1.01 5.14 -1.15
CA LEU A 55 -0.47 4.13 -2.06
C LEU A 55 -1.39 3.94 -3.27
N ASP A 56 -0.84 4.00 -4.48
CA ASP A 56 -1.55 3.64 -5.72
C ASP A 56 -0.77 2.59 -6.52
N ILE A 57 -1.33 1.39 -6.61
CA ILE A 57 -0.79 0.24 -7.34
C ILE A 57 -1.65 -0.11 -8.57
N SER A 58 -2.54 0.79 -9.00
CA SER A 58 -3.51 0.51 -10.06
C SER A 58 -2.88 0.12 -11.40
N ASN A 59 -3.60 -0.61 -12.25
CA ASN A 59 -3.14 -0.98 -13.60
C ASN A 59 -1.80 -1.73 -13.66
N ASN A 60 -1.45 -2.50 -12.63
CA ASN A 60 -0.30 -3.40 -12.67
C ASN A 60 -0.68 -4.82 -13.13
N ALA A 61 0.30 -5.57 -13.58
CA ALA A 61 0.11 -6.88 -14.20
C ALA A 61 0.09 -8.00 -13.14
N VAL A 62 -0.98 -8.05 -12.34
CA VAL A 62 -1.15 -9.06 -11.28
C VAL A 62 -1.85 -10.29 -11.85
N THR A 63 -1.20 -11.45 -11.78
CA THR A 63 -1.80 -12.73 -12.19
C THR A 63 -2.79 -13.24 -11.13
N LEU A 64 -3.72 -14.11 -11.53
CA LEU A 64 -4.69 -14.69 -10.57
C LEU A 64 -4.03 -15.50 -9.45
N ASN A 65 -2.84 -16.06 -9.69
CA ASN A 65 -2.09 -16.81 -8.69
C ASN A 65 -1.57 -15.89 -7.58
N ASP A 66 -1.11 -14.70 -7.95
CA ASP A 66 -0.49 -13.75 -7.00
C ASP A 66 -1.50 -12.85 -6.30
N VAL A 67 -2.72 -12.74 -6.84
CA VAL A 67 -3.80 -11.90 -6.29
C VAL A 67 -4.07 -12.19 -4.81
N HIS A 68 -4.04 -13.46 -4.40
CA HIS A 68 -4.33 -13.84 -3.01
C HIS A 68 -3.21 -13.39 -2.07
N ALA A 69 -1.95 -13.62 -2.46
CA ALA A 69 -0.78 -13.17 -1.71
C ALA A 69 -0.76 -11.65 -1.60
N LEU A 70 -0.96 -10.93 -2.72
CA LEU A 70 -1.05 -9.47 -2.74
C LEU A 70 -2.17 -8.95 -1.82
N ALA A 71 -3.34 -9.59 -1.84
CA ALA A 71 -4.44 -9.15 -0.98
C ALA A 71 -4.13 -9.30 0.51
N GLN A 72 -3.45 -10.38 0.91
CA GLN A 72 -3.01 -10.58 2.29
C GLN A 72 -1.94 -9.56 2.68
N ALA A 73 -0.96 -9.31 1.80
CA ALA A 73 0.09 -8.33 2.02
C ALA A 73 -0.49 -6.91 2.18
N LEU A 74 -1.43 -6.51 1.32
CA LEU A 74 -2.14 -5.22 1.44
C LEU A 74 -2.96 -5.11 2.74
N LEU A 75 -3.56 -6.22 3.20
CA LEU A 75 -4.29 -6.21 4.47
C LEU A 75 -3.33 -6.05 5.66
N ALA A 76 -2.18 -6.73 5.63
CA ALA A 76 -1.14 -6.59 6.65
C ALA A 76 -0.57 -5.17 6.67
N LEU A 77 -0.23 -4.61 5.49
CA LEU A 77 0.20 -3.23 5.31
C LEU A 77 -0.72 -2.24 6.01
N VAL A 78 -2.03 -2.29 5.71
CA VAL A 78 -2.99 -1.30 6.26
C VAL A 78 -3.16 -1.48 7.78
N ARG A 79 -2.97 -2.70 8.30
CA ARG A 79 -3.01 -2.97 9.75
C ARG A 79 -1.76 -2.48 10.48
N GLN A 80 -0.58 -2.61 9.86
CA GLN A 80 0.68 -2.21 10.48
C GLN A 80 0.94 -0.70 10.33
N ASN A 81 0.34 -0.06 9.32
CA ASN A 81 0.45 1.38 9.09
C ASN A 81 -0.85 2.13 9.34
N PRO A 82 -1.09 2.61 10.58
CA PRO A 82 -2.24 3.46 10.87
C PRO A 82 -2.18 4.81 10.14
N GLY A 83 -0.99 5.24 9.68
CA GLY A 83 -0.81 6.44 8.86
C GLY A 83 -1.34 6.29 7.42
N LEU A 84 -1.57 5.06 6.96
CA LEU A 84 -2.03 4.79 5.60
C LEU A 84 -3.53 5.09 5.46
N GLN A 85 -3.83 6.20 4.80
CA GLN A 85 -5.17 6.76 4.64
C GLN A 85 -5.78 6.49 3.27
N SER A 86 -4.98 6.05 2.29
CA SER A 86 -5.50 5.76 0.95
C SER A 86 -4.73 4.64 0.28
N VAL A 87 -5.46 3.61 -0.18
CA VAL A 87 -4.93 2.54 -1.01
C VAL A 87 -5.79 2.43 -2.26
N ARG A 88 -5.15 2.57 -3.43
CA ARG A 88 -5.80 2.41 -4.75
C ARG A 88 -5.23 1.20 -5.46
N ALA A 89 -6.11 0.31 -5.87
CA ALA A 89 -5.79 -0.91 -6.61
C ALA A 89 -6.79 -1.11 -7.77
N TYR A 90 -7.01 -0.06 -8.56
CA TYR A 90 -7.91 -0.12 -9.71
C TYR A 90 -7.33 -1.06 -10.77
N ASN A 91 -8.22 -1.77 -11.47
CA ASN A 91 -7.85 -2.75 -12.50
C ASN A 91 -6.95 -3.91 -12.01
N ILE A 92 -6.94 -4.17 -10.70
CA ILE A 92 -6.42 -5.41 -10.12
C ILE A 92 -7.60 -6.28 -9.72
N ARG A 93 -7.57 -7.56 -10.12
CA ARG A 93 -8.61 -8.56 -9.83
C ARG A 93 -8.58 -9.04 -8.37
N LEU A 94 -8.58 -8.12 -7.40
CA LEU A 94 -8.70 -8.49 -5.98
C LEU A 94 -10.13 -8.97 -5.66
N PRO A 95 -10.30 -9.99 -4.80
CA PRO A 95 -11.60 -10.42 -4.30
C PRO A 95 -12.37 -9.27 -3.66
N GLN A 96 -13.67 -9.18 -3.93
CA GLN A 96 -14.51 -8.08 -3.43
C GLN A 96 -14.52 -8.00 -1.90
N GLN A 97 -14.55 -9.15 -1.22
CA GLN A 97 -14.49 -9.22 0.24
C GLN A 97 -13.19 -8.61 0.80
N LEU A 98 -12.05 -8.85 0.13
CA LEU A 98 -10.76 -8.27 0.52
C LEU A 98 -10.71 -6.76 0.23
N LYS A 99 -11.25 -6.32 -0.91
CA LYS A 99 -11.41 -4.88 -1.20
C LYS A 99 -12.20 -4.16 -0.11
N GLN A 100 -13.29 -4.79 0.37
CA GLN A 100 -14.09 -4.24 1.47
C GLN A 100 -13.33 -4.24 2.80
N ALA A 101 -12.59 -5.30 3.12
CA ALA A 101 -11.78 -5.38 4.33
C ALA A 101 -10.70 -4.29 4.36
N ILE A 102 -9.98 -4.11 3.25
CA ILE A 102 -8.99 -3.04 3.09
C ILE A 102 -9.65 -1.66 3.23
N ALA A 103 -10.76 -1.42 2.52
CA ALA A 103 -11.46 -0.14 2.58
C ALA A 103 -11.97 0.20 4.00
N ARG A 104 -12.48 -0.80 4.72
CA ARG A 104 -12.91 -0.64 6.13
C ARG A 104 -11.73 -0.28 7.03
N GLN A 105 -10.61 -0.99 6.90
CA GLN A 105 -9.43 -0.69 7.70
C GLN A 105 -8.84 0.69 7.39
N VAL A 106 -8.75 1.07 6.10
CA VAL A 106 -8.29 2.41 5.69
C VAL A 106 -9.22 3.49 6.25
N SER A 107 -10.54 3.27 6.24
CA SER A 107 -11.51 4.21 6.81
C SER A 107 -11.33 4.37 8.32
N HIS A 108 -11.07 3.27 9.03
CA HIS A 108 -10.75 3.29 10.46
C HIS A 108 -9.45 4.06 10.75
N ASN A 109 -8.39 3.83 9.97
CA ASN A 109 -7.13 4.55 10.07
C ASN A 109 -7.32 6.06 9.85
N CYS A 110 -8.15 6.47 8.88
CA CYS A 110 -8.50 7.87 8.65
C CYS A 110 -9.20 8.51 9.86
N GLN A 111 -10.14 7.79 10.48
CA GLN A 111 -10.86 8.27 11.67
C GLN A 111 -9.93 8.40 12.88
N GLN A 112 -9.03 7.43 13.09
CA GLN A 112 -8.04 7.49 14.17
C GLN A 112 -7.09 8.67 14.01
N ALA A 113 -6.59 8.92 12.80
CA ALA A 113 -5.74 10.08 12.51
C ALA A 113 -6.47 11.41 12.76
N ALA A 114 -7.77 11.50 12.45
CA ALA A 114 -8.57 12.67 12.74
C ALA A 114 -8.75 12.89 14.26
N HIS A 115 -8.92 11.81 15.03
CA HIS A 115 -9.15 11.88 16.47
C HIS A 115 -7.90 12.28 17.26
N THR A 116 -6.71 11.79 16.86
CA THR A 116 -5.43 12.22 17.45
C THR A 116 -5.07 13.66 17.10
N THR A 117 -5.42 14.12 15.89
CA THR A 117 -5.22 15.52 15.48
C THR A 117 -6.16 16.47 16.24
N ALA A 118 -7.40 16.05 16.52
CA ALA A 118 -8.37 16.83 17.28
C ALA A 118 -7.96 17.03 18.77
N LEU A 119 -7.32 16.03 19.37
CA LEU A 119 -6.79 16.14 20.75
C LEU A 119 -5.47 16.93 20.84
N ALA A 120 -4.76 17.12 19.71
CA ALA A 120 -3.51 17.85 19.64
C ALA A 120 -3.67 19.36 19.38
N GLN A 121 -4.90 19.88 19.27
CA GLN A 121 -5.10 21.33 19.23
C GLN A 121 -4.73 21.92 20.60
N PRO A 122 -3.70 22.79 20.70
CA PRO A 122 -3.43 23.48 21.95
C PRO A 122 -4.64 24.35 22.27
N LEU A 123 -5.11 24.27 23.51
CA LEU A 123 -6.04 25.21 24.13
C LEU A 123 -5.71 26.63 23.67
N GLN A 124 -6.45 27.14 22.69
CA GLN A 124 -6.43 28.56 22.40
C GLN A 124 -7.14 29.22 23.59
N ARG A 125 -6.36 30.06 24.27
CA ARG A 125 -6.68 30.81 25.49
C ARG A 125 -7.99 31.60 25.40
#